data_AF-A0A948JT88-F1
#
_entry.id   AF-A0A948JT88-F1
#
_cell.length_a   1.000
_cell.length_b   1.000
_cell.length_c   1.000
_cell.angle_alpha   90.00
_cell.angle_beta   90.00
_cell.angle_gamma   90.00
#
_symmetry.space_group_name_H-M   'P 1'
#
loop_
_entity.id
_entity.type
_entity.pdbx_description
1 polymer ?
#
loop_
_entity_poly.entity_id
_entity_poly.type
_entity_poly.pdbx_seq_one_letter_code
_entity_poly.pdbx_strand_id
1 'polypeptide(L)'
;MDDKSAVVAEIEREIKARYRYSKFDFILNHLLLFLVVIASSYPAFAQIFGDGQTKLTAAIAAIPAFILLFQRTFKWEQRGEWHWDYRRRLTAILREVRDQGLTDEDASKKLNKLEEELAGSFPGVNYPASKEK
;
A
#
# COMPACT_ATOMS: atom_id res chain seq x y z
N MET A 1 -15.51 -15.66 -28.68
CA MET A 1 -14.70 -15.01 -27.63
C MET A 1 -15.17 -13.59 -27.62
N ASP A 2 -15.94 -13.18 -26.61
CA ASP A 2 -16.37 -11.78 -26.49
C ASP A 2 -15.11 -10.92 -26.47
N ASP A 3 -15.04 -9.99 -27.41
CA ASP A 3 -14.01 -8.97 -27.44
C ASP A 3 -14.24 -8.09 -26.22
N LYS A 4 -13.48 -8.35 -25.14
CA LYS A 4 -13.60 -7.56 -23.92
C LYS A 4 -13.27 -6.13 -24.28
N SER A 5 -14.21 -5.21 -24.01
CA SER A 5 -13.98 -3.78 -24.09
C SER A 5 -12.62 -3.40 -23.48
N ALA A 6 -11.86 -2.57 -24.20
CA ALA A 6 -10.53 -2.14 -23.78
C ALA A 6 -10.55 -1.51 -22.37
N VAL A 7 -11.63 -0.80 -22.04
CA VAL A 7 -11.85 -0.17 -20.73
C VAL A 7 -12.02 -1.23 -19.63
N VAL A 8 -12.76 -2.30 -19.90
CA VAL A 8 -12.93 -3.41 -18.95
C VAL A 8 -11.60 -4.13 -18.71
N ALA A 9 -10.82 -4.37 -19.76
CA ALA A 9 -9.51 -5.00 -19.65
C ALA A 9 -8.53 -4.13 -18.84
N GLU A 10 -8.59 -2.81 -19.02
CA GLU A 10 -7.82 -1.85 -18.24
C GLU A 10 -8.19 -1.86 -16.76
N ILE A 11 -9.49 -1.79 -16.43
CA ILE A 11 -9.97 -1.86 -15.04
C ILE A 11 -9.56 -3.18 -14.38
N GLU A 12 -9.69 -4.32 -15.06
CA GLU A 12 -9.25 -5.62 -14.55
C GLU A 12 -7.74 -5.66 -14.28
N ARG A 13 -6.93 -5.08 -15.17
CA ARG A 13 -5.47 -4.97 -15.01
C ARG A 13 -5.11 -4.13 -13.79
N GLU A 14 -5.76 -2.97 -13.63
CA GLU A 14 -5.55 -2.10 -12.47
C GLU A 14 -5.95 -2.79 -11.17
N ILE A 15 -7.10 -3.47 -11.11
CA ILE A 15 -7.53 -4.23 -9.92
C ILE A 15 -6.45 -5.23 -9.48
N LYS A 16 -5.87 -5.98 -10.43
CA LYS A 16 -4.80 -6.95 -10.14
C LYS A 16 -3.53 -6.26 -9.68
N ALA A 17 -3.15 -5.15 -10.31
CA ALA A 17 -1.97 -4.37 -9.92
C ALA A 17 -2.12 -3.82 -8.49
N ARG A 18 -3.23 -3.15 -8.19
CA ARG A 18 -3.50 -2.58 -6.86
C ARG A 18 -3.56 -3.65 -5.77
N TYR A 19 -4.09 -4.84 -6.07
CA TYR A 19 -4.05 -5.96 -5.12
C TYR A 19 -2.61 -6.40 -4.79
N ARG A 20 -1.73 -6.50 -5.79
CA ARG A 20 -0.32 -6.88 -5.57
C ARG A 20 0.41 -5.82 -4.74
N TYR A 21 0.24 -4.54 -5.07
CA TYR A 21 0.89 -3.45 -4.33
C TYR A 21 0.38 -3.36 -2.89
N SER A 22 -0.94 -3.45 -2.70
CA SER A 22 -1.54 -3.48 -1.38
C SER A 22 -1.02 -4.64 -0.53
N LYS A 23 -0.93 -5.85 -1.10
CA LYS A 23 -0.37 -7.02 -0.41
C LYS A 23 1.10 -6.82 -0.07
N PHE A 24 1.88 -6.27 -0.99
CA PHE A 24 3.30 -5.98 -0.76
C PHE A 24 3.50 -4.98 0.38
N ASP A 25 2.80 -3.84 0.33
CA ASP A 25 2.90 -2.80 1.35
C ASP A 25 2.45 -3.31 2.73
N PHE A 26 1.37 -4.11 2.76
CA PHE A 26 0.90 -4.75 3.99
C PHE A 26 1.92 -5.72 4.58
N ILE A 27 2.46 -6.64 3.76
CA ILE A 27 3.44 -7.63 4.21
C ILE A 27 4.72 -6.95 4.68
N LEU A 28 5.23 -5.99 3.91
CA LEU A 28 6.44 -5.27 4.26
C LEU A 28 6.28 -4.52 5.59
N ASN A 29 5.14 -3.85 5.80
CA ASN A 29 4.84 -3.19 7.06
C ASN A 29 4.85 -4.16 8.25
N HIS A 30 4.20 -5.32 8.11
CA HIS A 30 4.14 -6.32 9.18
C HIS A 30 5.48 -6.99 9.45
N LEU A 31 6.26 -7.27 8.41
CA LEU A 31 7.62 -7.82 8.57
C LEU A 31 8.52 -6.84 9.31
N LEU A 32 8.45 -5.55 8.99
CA LEU A 32 9.20 -4.51 9.68
C LEU A 32 8.79 -4.41 11.15
N LEU A 33 7.49 -4.38 11.46
CA LEU A 33 7.01 -4.40 12.86
C LEU A 33 7.45 -5.65 13.61
N PHE A 34 7.42 -6.82 12.95
CA PHE A 34 7.90 -8.05 13.56
C PHE A 34 9.39 -8.00 13.88
N LEU A 35 10.21 -7.45 12.97
CA LEU A 35 11.64 -7.22 13.23
C LEU A 35 11.86 -6.25 14.40
N VAL A 36 11.03 -5.21 14.54
CA VAL A 36 11.08 -4.30 15.70
C VAL A 36 10.85 -5.07 17.00
N VAL A 37 9.84 -5.94 17.04
CA VAL A 37 9.52 -6.73 18.25
C VAL A 37 10.67 -7.67 18.62
N ILE A 38 11.24 -8.38 17.65
CA ILE A 38 12.40 -9.26 17.88
C ILE A 38 13.60 -8.45 18.38
N ALA A 39 13.94 -7.37 17.68
CA ALA A 39 15.10 -6.55 18.00
C ALA A 39 14.98 -5.87 19.38
N SER A 40 13.76 -5.44 19.74
CA SER A 40 13.49 -4.82 21.05
C SER A 40 13.56 -5.83 22.19
N SER A 41 13.28 -7.11 21.93
CA SER A 41 13.33 -8.18 22.92
C SER A 41 14.74 -8.76 23.10
N TYR A 42 15.62 -8.61 22.10
CA TYR A 42 16.95 -9.20 22.09
C TYR A 42 17.85 -8.80 23.29
N PRO A 43 17.95 -7.52 23.69
CA PRO A 43 18.79 -7.14 24.83
C PRO A 43 18.40 -7.84 26.14
N ALA A 44 17.10 -8.05 26.37
CA ALA A 44 16.60 -8.76 27.55
C ALA A 44 17.06 -10.22 27.56
N PHE A 45 16.97 -10.91 26.43
CA PHE A 45 17.47 -12.29 26.30
C PHE A 45 19.01 -12.36 26.44
N ALA A 46 19.75 -11.44 25.80
CA ALA A 46 21.20 -11.40 25.88
C ALA A 46 21.70 -11.21 27.32
N GLN A 47 20.98 -10.44 28.13
CA GLN A 47 21.29 -10.25 29.54
C GLN A 47 21.01 -11.51 30.39
N ILE A 48 19.94 -12.26 30.08
CA ILE A 48 19.58 -13.49 30.79
C ILE A 48 20.58 -14.63 30.52
N PHE A 49 21.02 -14.78 29.27
CA PHE A 49 21.89 -15.89 28.87
C PHE A 49 23.40 -15.61 29.01
N GLY A 50 23.80 -14.42 29.44
CA GLY A 50 25.21 -14.08 29.68
C GLY A 50 26.08 -13.93 28.42
N ASP A 51 25.53 -14.12 27.22
CA ASP A 51 26.23 -14.10 25.92
C ASP A 51 26.28 -12.71 25.25
N GLY A 52 26.02 -11.64 26.02
CA GLY A 52 25.87 -10.29 25.48
C GLY A 52 27.19 -9.65 25.03
N GLN A 53 27.63 -9.88 23.79
CA GLN A 53 28.66 -9.06 23.17
C GLN A 53 28.14 -7.62 23.03
N THR A 54 28.66 -6.68 23.82
CA THR A 54 28.10 -5.33 24.02
C THR A 54 27.86 -4.56 22.71
N LYS A 55 28.75 -4.73 21.72
CA LYS A 55 28.64 -4.09 20.41
C LYS A 55 27.45 -4.62 19.59
N LEU A 56 27.19 -5.93 19.65
CA LEU A 56 26.11 -6.58 18.95
C LEU A 56 24.75 -6.20 19.55
N THR A 57 24.65 -6.21 20.88
CA THR A 57 23.45 -5.78 21.61
C THR A 57 23.09 -4.32 21.29
N ALA A 58 24.08 -3.43 21.27
CA ALA A 58 23.87 -2.02 20.91
C ALA A 58 23.41 -1.84 19.46
N ALA A 59 23.99 -2.59 18.51
CA ALA A 59 23.58 -2.53 17.11
C ALA A 59 22.13 -3.02 16.92
N ILE A 60 21.75 -4.13 17.56
CA ILE A 60 20.39 -4.67 17.48
C ILE A 60 19.38 -3.74 18.15
N ALA A 61 19.74 -3.12 19.28
CA ALA A 61 18.90 -2.15 19.98
C ALA A 61 18.60 -0.88 19.15
N ALA A 62 19.43 -0.56 18.15
CA ALA A 62 19.19 0.58 17.27
C ALA A 62 18.19 0.27 16.13
N ILE A 63 18.00 -1.00 15.77
CA ILE A 63 17.13 -1.44 14.66
C ILE A 63 15.70 -0.87 14.77
N PRO A 64 15.02 -0.91 15.94
CA PRO A 64 13.70 -0.31 16.11
C PRO A 64 13.61 1.15 15.67
N ALA A 65 14.59 1.98 16.05
CA ALA A 65 14.59 3.40 15.73
C ALA A 65 14.67 3.65 14.22
N PHE A 66 15.52 2.88 13.51
CA PHE A 66 15.60 2.96 12.06
C PHE A 66 14.30 2.50 11.40
N ILE A 67 13.75 1.36 11.81
CA ILE A 67 12.51 0.85 11.21
C ILE A 67 11.35 1.83 11.38
N LEU A 68 11.22 2.45 12.57
CA LEU A 68 10.19 3.48 12.81
C LEU A 68 10.38 4.70 11.91
N LEU A 69 11.62 5.12 11.65
CA LEU A 69 11.93 6.18 10.69
C LEU A 69 11.53 5.80 9.26
N PHE A 70 11.83 4.56 8.86
CA PHE A 70 11.40 4.01 7.57
C PHE A 70 9.88 4.00 7.45
N GLN A 71 9.15 3.50 8.46
CA GLN A 71 7.68 3.47 8.44
C GLN A 71 7.09 4.88 8.34
N ARG A 72 7.62 5.85 9.09
CA ARG A 72 7.16 7.25 9.04
C ARG A 72 7.39 7.90 7.68
N THR A 73 8.49 7.55 7.00
CA THR A 73 8.89 8.13 5.72
C THR A 73 8.08 7.52 4.58
N PHE A 74 8.04 6.19 4.50
CA PHE A 74 7.43 5.48 3.38
C PHE A 74 5.93 5.23 3.54
N LYS A 75 5.40 5.32 4.77
CA LYS A 75 3.97 5.25 5.08
C LYS A 75 3.28 4.01 4.49
N TRP A 76 3.93 2.85 4.53
CA TRP A 76 3.45 1.61 3.90
C TRP A 76 2.04 1.20 4.31
N GLU A 77 1.67 1.39 5.58
CA GLU A 77 0.30 1.15 6.05
C GLU A 77 -0.72 1.99 5.27
N GLN A 78 -0.50 3.31 5.21
CA GLN A 78 -1.37 4.25 4.51
C GLN A 78 -1.40 3.95 3.01
N ARG A 79 -0.26 3.60 2.40
CA ARG A 79 -0.19 3.21 0.98
C ARG A 79 -0.98 1.94 0.70
N GLY A 80 -0.88 0.95 1.60
CA GLY A 80 -1.66 -0.27 1.54
C GLY A 80 -3.16 -0.01 1.57
N GLU A 81 -3.61 0.85 2.50
CA GLU A 81 -5.01 1.31 2.59
C GLU A 81 -5.47 2.04 1.33
N TRP A 82 -4.63 2.94 0.79
CA TRP A 82 -4.93 3.66 -0.43
C TRP A 82 -5.12 2.71 -1.63
N HIS A 83 -4.24 1.70 -1.77
CA HIS A 83 -4.38 0.69 -2.81
C HIS A 83 -5.65 -0.17 -2.62
N TRP A 84 -6.04 -0.44 -1.37
CA TRP A 84 -7.31 -1.13 -1.06
C TRP A 84 -8.54 -0.30 -1.45
N ASP A 85 -8.55 1.00 -1.12
CA ASP A 85 -9.67 1.89 -1.45
C ASP A 85 -9.81 2.06 -2.96
N TYR A 86 -8.70 2.33 -3.67
CA TYR A 86 -8.68 2.40 -5.13
C TYR A 86 -9.26 1.11 -5.73
N ARG A 87 -8.75 -0.05 -5.32
CA ARG A 87 -9.24 -1.35 -5.82
C ARG A 87 -10.74 -1.54 -5.59
N ARG A 88 -11.25 -1.13 -4.43
CA ARG A 88 -12.67 -1.26 -4.09
C ARG A 88 -13.52 -0.42 -5.04
N ARG A 89 -13.10 0.81 -5.34
CA ARG A 89 -13.78 1.71 -6.28
C ARG A 89 -13.73 1.18 -7.73
N LEU A 90 -12.59 0.66 -8.18
CA LEU A 90 -12.49 -0.02 -9.48
C LEU A 90 -13.42 -1.23 -9.58
N THR A 91 -13.50 -2.03 -8.52
CA THR A 91 -14.39 -3.20 -8.46
C THR A 91 -15.85 -2.77 -8.52
N ALA A 92 -16.21 -1.62 -7.93
CA ALA A 92 -17.55 -1.06 -8.06
C ALA A 92 -17.86 -0.67 -9.51
N ILE A 93 -16.96 0.04 -10.20
CA ILE A 93 -17.13 0.39 -11.62
C ILE A 93 -17.29 -0.88 -12.47
N LEU A 94 -16.45 -1.90 -12.25
CA LEU A 94 -16.55 -3.17 -12.98
C LEU A 94 -17.89 -3.87 -12.77
N ARG A 95 -18.45 -3.80 -11.54
CA ARG A 95 -19.79 -4.34 -11.24
C ARG A 95 -20.89 -3.54 -11.93
N GLU A 96 -20.76 -2.22 -12.03
CA GLU A 96 -21.74 -1.40 -12.76
C GLU A 96 -21.74 -1.74 -14.26
N VAL A 97 -20.57 -1.95 -14.87
CA VAL A 97 -20.48 -2.41 -16.28
C VAL A 97 -21.15 -3.79 -16.44
N ARG A 98 -20.81 -4.74 -15.57
CA ARG A 98 -21.30 -6.12 -15.67
C ARG A 98 -22.79 -6.29 -15.33
N ASP A 99 -23.25 -5.65 -14.24
CA ASP A 99 -24.55 -5.93 -13.62
C ASP A 99 -25.59 -4.84 -13.93
N GLN A 100 -25.17 -3.62 -14.27
CA GLN A 100 -26.07 -2.48 -14.49
C GLN A 100 -26.05 -1.99 -15.95
N GLY A 101 -25.26 -2.63 -16.82
CA GLY A 101 -25.16 -2.27 -18.23
C GLY A 101 -24.54 -0.90 -18.47
N LEU A 102 -23.64 -0.45 -17.59
CA LEU A 102 -22.91 0.80 -17.77
C LEU A 102 -22.14 0.76 -19.09
N THR A 103 -22.28 1.79 -19.92
CA THR A 103 -21.58 1.87 -21.21
C THR A 103 -20.07 2.02 -21.00
N ASP A 104 -19.28 1.59 -21.99
CA ASP A 104 -17.82 1.74 -21.94
C ASP A 104 -17.37 3.20 -21.84
N GLU A 105 -18.11 4.11 -22.48
CA GLU A 105 -17.84 5.55 -22.42
C GLU A 105 -18.04 6.09 -20.99
N ASP A 106 -19.14 5.71 -20.35
CA ASP A 106 -19.43 6.13 -18.98
C ASP A 106 -18.47 5.50 -17.97
N ALA A 107 -18.07 4.25 -18.20
CA ALA A 107 -17.04 3.57 -17.40
C ALA A 107 -15.69 4.29 -17.50
N SER A 108 -15.29 4.73 -18.70
CA SER A 108 -14.07 5.51 -18.92
C SER A 108 -14.14 6.86 -18.21
N LYS A 109 -15.26 7.59 -18.29
CA LYS A 109 -15.46 8.86 -17.56
C LYS A 109 -15.36 8.66 -16.05
N LYS A 110 -15.96 7.60 -15.51
CA LYS A 110 -15.87 7.26 -14.08
C LYS A 110 -14.45 6.91 -13.66
N LEU A 111 -13.70 6.18 -14.51
CA LEU A 111 -12.30 5.86 -14.26
C LEU A 111 -11.43 7.11 -14.20
N ASN A 112 -11.56 8.02 -15.17
CA ASN A 112 -10.81 9.29 -15.18
C ASN A 112 -11.09 10.12 -13.92
N LYS A 113 -12.38 10.24 -13.54
CA LYS A 113 -12.76 10.96 -12.33
C LYS A 113 -12.18 10.31 -11.07
N LEU A 114 -12.17 8.98 -11.00
CA LEU A 114 -11.56 8.25 -9.89
C LEU A 114 -10.05 8.52 -9.81
N GLU A 115 -9.37 8.56 -10.94
CA GLU A 115 -7.95 8.87 -11.02
C GLU A 115 -7.64 10.30 -10.58
N GLU A 116 -8.44 11.28 -11.01
CA GLU A 116 -8.33 12.66 -10.57
C GLU A 116 -8.54 12.80 -9.06
N GLU A 117 -9.56 12.14 -8.50
CA GLU A 117 -9.83 12.14 -7.06
C GLU A 117 -8.67 11.52 -6.25
N LEU A 118 -7.97 10.54 -6.82
CA LEU A 118 -6.93 9.77 -6.12
C LEU A 118 -5.50 10.25 -6.40
N ALA A 119 -5.27 11.01 -7.46
CA ALA A 119 -3.93 11.47 -7.87
C ALA A 119 -3.19 12.25 -6.76
N GLY A 120 -3.93 12.98 -5.92
CA GLY A 120 -3.36 13.81 -4.84
C GLY A 120 -3.40 13.17 -3.46
N SER A 121 -4.02 11.99 -3.31
CA SER A 121 -4.19 11.35 -2.01
C SER A 121 -3.18 10.24 -1.75
N PHE A 122 -2.28 9.96 -2.69
CA PHE A 122 -1.28 8.91 -2.53
C PHE A 122 -0.30 9.24 -1.38
N PRO A 123 -0.16 8.38 -0.37
CA PRO A 123 0.66 8.69 0.79
C PRO A 123 2.16 8.76 0.47
N GLY A 124 2.83 9.78 0.98
CA GLY A 124 4.28 9.97 0.86
C GLY A 124 4.73 10.76 -0.38
N VAL A 125 3.79 11.19 -1.24
CA VAL A 125 4.07 12.10 -2.34
C VAL A 125 3.48 13.46 -2.00
N ASN A 126 4.33 14.42 -1.65
CA ASN A 126 3.92 15.82 -1.44
C ASN A 126 3.75 16.51 -2.81
N TYR A 127 2.68 16.21 -3.54
CA TYR A 127 2.28 17.06 -4.66
C TYR A 127 0.77 17.31 -4.62
N PRO A 128 0.32 18.57 -4.77
CA PRO A 128 -1.08 18.83 -5.03
C PRO A 128 -1.39 18.27 -6.42
N ALA A 129 -2.20 17.22 -6.50
CA ALA A 129 -2.87 16.92 -7.76
C ALA A 129 -3.87 18.05 -8.01
N SER A 130 -3.41 19.04 -8.79
CA SER A 130 -4.17 20.12 -9.42
C SER A 130 -5.36 20.69 -8.63
N LYS A 131 -5.13 21.79 -7.90
CA LYS A 131 -6.12 22.87 -7.75
C LYS A 131 -5.41 24.22 -7.69
N GLU A 132 -4.82 24.64 -8.81
CA GLU A 132 -4.81 26.07 -9.11
C GLU A 132 -6.18 26.39 -9.71
N LYS A 133 -6.96 27.16 -8.97
CA LYS A 133 -8.21 27.78 -9.41
C LYS A 133 -7.90 29.11 -10.08
#